data_AF-A0A1I1LLD4-F1
#
_entry.id   AF-A0A1I1LLD4-F1
#
_cell.length_a   1.000
_cell.length_b   1.000
_cell.length_c   1.000
_cell.angle_alpha   90.00
_cell.angle_beta   90.00
_cell.angle_gamma   90.00
#
_symmetry.space_group_name_H-M   'P 1'
#
loop_
_entity.id
_entity.type
_entity.pdbx_description
1 polymer ?
#
loop_
_entity_poly.entity_id
_entity_poly.type
_entity_poly.pdbx_seq_one_letter_code
_entity_poly.pdbx_strand_id
1 'polypeptide(L)'
;MIDGRSFDVGNDYVGVVHTPGHSPGGVTFELETEALLTGDTLFHESVGRVELGVTAGLERSSAAENAGKLYESLRRLRGRDADPVILPAHDPGSPEPPVAARFSDIAPRNADLRRTRSTLVDALTSDIPDHPPNFQRIKRANTGVTNPLEEELSTLERGPNRCAAN
;
A
#
# COMPACT_ATOMS: atom_id res chain seq x y z
N MET A 1 -2.28 -12.80 -8.44
CA MET A 1 -3.34 -13.30 -7.54
C MET A 1 -4.67 -12.72 -7.98
N ILE A 2 -5.79 -13.39 -7.72
CA ILE A 2 -7.12 -13.05 -8.26
C ILE A 2 -8.01 -12.59 -7.11
N ASP A 3 -8.72 -11.48 -7.31
CA ASP A 3 -9.65 -10.93 -6.31
C ASP A 3 -10.70 -11.95 -5.85
N GLY A 4 -10.99 -11.96 -4.55
CA GLY A 4 -12.01 -12.81 -3.94
C GLY A 4 -11.64 -14.29 -3.86
N ARG A 5 -10.43 -14.69 -4.31
CA ARG A 5 -9.92 -16.05 -4.10
C ARG A 5 -9.22 -16.16 -2.75
N SER A 6 -9.13 -17.38 -2.26
CA SER A 6 -8.28 -17.74 -1.13
C SER A 6 -7.26 -18.80 -1.54
N PHE A 7 -6.23 -18.95 -0.73
CA PHE A 7 -5.27 -20.04 -0.79
C PHE A 7 -4.86 -20.48 0.61
N ASP A 8 -4.38 -21.71 0.73
CA ASP A 8 -4.05 -22.33 2.01
C ASP A 8 -2.58 -22.08 2.36
N VAL A 9 -2.32 -21.76 3.63
CA VAL A 9 -0.99 -21.72 4.22
C VAL A 9 -1.00 -22.60 5.47
N GLY A 10 -0.54 -23.84 5.34
CA GLY A 10 -0.70 -24.83 6.41
C GLY A 10 -2.17 -25.15 6.63
N ASN A 11 -2.70 -24.79 7.80
CA ASN A 11 -4.11 -24.98 8.15
C ASN A 11 -4.92 -23.67 8.06
N ASP A 12 -4.28 -22.55 7.70
CA ASP A 12 -4.91 -21.24 7.64
C ASP A 12 -5.35 -20.89 6.22
N TYR A 13 -6.44 -20.15 6.10
CA TYR A 13 -6.95 -19.64 4.83
C TYR A 13 -6.57 -18.17 4.65
N VAL A 14 -5.93 -17.86 3.53
CA VAL A 14 -5.54 -16.49 3.19
C VAL A 14 -6.40 -15.99 2.04
N GLY A 15 -7.30 -15.04 2.33
CA GLY A 15 -8.11 -14.34 1.35
C GLY A 15 -7.31 -13.30 0.58
N VAL A 16 -7.67 -13.07 -0.68
CA VAL A 16 -7.05 -12.07 -1.56
C VAL A 16 -8.07 -10.98 -1.88
N VAL A 17 -7.71 -9.75 -1.55
CA VAL A 17 -8.46 -8.54 -1.91
C VAL A 17 -7.61 -7.71 -2.86
N HIS A 18 -8.05 -7.50 -4.08
CA HIS A 18 -7.38 -6.57 -4.99
C HIS A 18 -7.60 -5.15 -4.50
N THR A 19 -6.49 -4.47 -4.18
CA THR A 19 -6.47 -3.12 -3.63
C THR A 19 -5.53 -2.23 -4.44
N PRO A 20 -5.89 -1.92 -5.70
CA PRO A 20 -5.08 -1.05 -6.54
C PRO A 20 -5.09 0.40 -6.00
N GLY A 21 -4.02 1.12 -6.33
CA GLY A 21 -3.87 2.52 -5.94
C GLY A 21 -2.41 2.91 -5.83
N HIS A 22 -1.72 2.33 -4.84
CA HIS A 22 -0.27 2.47 -4.72
C HIS A 22 0.50 1.83 -5.90
N SER A 23 -0.02 0.68 -6.33
CA SER A 23 0.37 0.04 -7.59
C SER A 23 -0.85 -0.61 -8.24
N PRO A 24 -0.83 -0.93 -9.54
CA PRO A 24 -1.95 -1.54 -10.23
C PRO A 24 -2.24 -2.97 -9.74
N GLY A 25 -1.20 -3.68 -9.32
CA GLY A 25 -1.26 -5.06 -8.84
C GLY A 25 -1.38 -5.20 -7.32
N GLY A 26 -1.54 -4.10 -6.57
CA GLY A 26 -1.62 -4.11 -5.12
C GLY A 26 -2.73 -5.04 -4.61
N VAL A 27 -2.42 -5.85 -3.60
CA VAL A 27 -3.37 -6.74 -2.94
C VAL A 27 -3.24 -6.60 -1.43
N THR A 28 -4.36 -6.77 -0.73
CA THR A 28 -4.41 -6.98 0.72
C THR A 28 -4.70 -8.44 0.96
N PHE A 29 -3.93 -9.08 1.85
CA PHE A 29 -4.24 -10.42 2.33
C PHE A 29 -5.10 -10.36 3.57
N GLU A 30 -6.12 -11.19 3.59
CA GLU A 30 -7.07 -11.30 4.68
C GLU A 30 -6.87 -12.63 5.40
N LEU A 31 -6.55 -12.56 6.70
CA LEU A 31 -6.51 -13.72 7.59
C LEU A 31 -7.84 -13.78 8.33
N GLU A 32 -8.83 -14.38 7.66
CA GLU A 32 -10.22 -14.45 8.13
C GLU A 32 -10.75 -13.09 8.61
N THR A 33 -11.18 -12.98 9.87
CA THR A 33 -11.63 -11.73 10.48
C THR A 33 -10.57 -11.07 11.38
N GLU A 34 -9.41 -11.70 11.53
CA GLU A 34 -8.41 -11.36 12.54
C GLU A 34 -7.45 -10.27 12.07
N ALA A 35 -6.96 -10.36 10.82
CA ALA A 35 -5.93 -9.45 10.34
C ALA A 35 -5.98 -9.17 8.84
N LEU A 36 -5.49 -7.99 8.47
CA LEU A 36 -5.27 -7.56 7.09
C LEU A 36 -3.80 -7.19 6.89
N LEU A 37 -3.12 -7.91 5.99
CA LEU A 37 -1.80 -7.53 5.52
C LEU A 37 -1.99 -6.56 4.35
N THR A 38 -1.98 -5.25 4.64
CA THR A 38 -2.42 -4.20 3.71
C THR A 38 -1.37 -3.77 2.70
N GLY A 39 -0.14 -4.27 2.84
CA GLY A 39 0.99 -3.83 2.03
C GLY A 39 1.16 -2.31 2.13
N ASP A 40 1.30 -1.65 0.97
CA ASP A 40 1.38 -0.20 0.87
C ASP A 40 0.02 0.46 0.55
N THR A 41 -1.10 -0.17 0.93
CA THR A 41 -2.45 0.37 0.70
C THR A 41 -2.89 1.28 1.85
N LEU A 42 -2.82 0.78 3.08
CA LEU A 42 -3.29 1.44 4.30
C LEU A 42 -2.22 1.32 5.39
N PHE A 43 -1.86 2.46 5.99
CA PHE A 43 -0.95 2.61 7.13
C PHE A 43 -1.72 3.14 8.36
N HIS A 44 -1.11 3.15 9.55
CA HIS A 44 -1.81 3.59 10.77
C HIS A 44 -2.23 5.06 10.73
N GLU A 45 -1.42 5.93 10.13
CA GLU A 45 -1.67 7.38 10.09
C GLU A 45 -1.80 7.95 8.68
N SER A 46 -1.60 7.13 7.64
CA SER A 46 -1.56 7.55 6.24
C SER A 46 -1.97 6.44 5.27
N VAL A 47 -1.86 6.70 3.96
CA VAL A 47 -2.11 5.71 2.90
C VAL A 47 -0.95 5.69 1.89
N GLY A 48 -0.97 4.71 0.99
CA GLY A 48 0.03 4.58 -0.06
C GLY A 48 0.11 5.77 -1.01
N ARG A 49 1.34 6.14 -1.40
CA ARG A 49 1.60 7.07 -2.52
C ARG A 49 1.09 6.50 -3.84
N VAL A 50 0.61 7.36 -4.74
CA VAL A 50 -0.13 6.96 -5.96
C VAL A 50 0.60 7.28 -7.26
N GLU A 51 1.64 8.10 -7.17
CA GLU A 51 2.36 8.68 -8.30
C GLU A 51 3.70 7.98 -8.60
N LEU A 52 4.22 7.17 -7.68
CA LEU A 52 5.53 6.52 -7.83
C LEU A 52 5.64 5.72 -9.14
N GLY A 53 4.65 4.91 -9.51
CA GLY A 53 4.73 4.14 -10.77
C GLY A 53 4.61 5.02 -12.02
N VAL A 54 3.86 6.12 -11.92
CA VAL A 54 3.73 7.13 -12.96
C VAL A 54 5.07 7.84 -13.19
N THR A 55 5.69 8.36 -12.13
CA THR A 55 7.00 9.03 -12.21
C THR A 55 8.11 8.09 -12.70
N ALA A 56 8.04 6.81 -12.36
CA ALA A 56 9.01 5.81 -12.86
C ALA A 56 8.80 5.42 -14.34
N GLY A 57 7.72 5.89 -14.99
CA GLY A 57 7.35 5.50 -16.35
C GLY A 57 6.89 4.05 -16.47
N LEU A 58 6.46 3.44 -15.37
CA LEU A 58 6.01 2.05 -15.30
C LEU A 58 4.48 1.91 -15.43
N GLU A 59 3.77 3.02 -15.24
CA GLU A 59 2.32 3.09 -15.31
C GLU A 59 1.90 4.13 -16.34
N ARG A 60 0.86 3.82 -17.11
CA ARG A 60 0.25 4.75 -18.09
C ARG A 60 -0.84 5.63 -17.47
N SER A 61 -1.34 5.26 -16.28
CA SER A 61 -2.33 6.05 -15.55
C SER A 61 -1.72 7.31 -14.96
N SER A 62 -2.57 8.28 -14.66
CA SER A 62 -2.21 9.45 -13.86
C SER A 62 -2.25 9.15 -12.35
N ALA A 63 -1.56 9.98 -11.57
CA ALA A 63 -1.61 9.93 -10.11
C ALA A 63 -3.06 10.11 -9.60
N ALA A 64 -3.86 10.96 -10.25
CA ALA A 64 -5.27 11.18 -9.90
C ALA A 64 -6.14 9.92 -10.13
N GLU A 65 -5.93 9.21 -11.25
CA GLU A 65 -6.60 7.93 -11.48
C GLU A 65 -6.23 6.88 -10.43
N ASN A 66 -4.94 6.83 -10.08
CA ASN A 66 -4.43 5.93 -9.05
C ASN A 66 -5.00 6.26 -7.66
N ALA A 67 -5.10 7.55 -7.29
CA ALA A 67 -5.78 7.98 -6.07
C ALA A 67 -7.27 7.62 -6.07
N GLY A 68 -7.94 7.74 -7.22
CA GLY A 68 -9.32 7.29 -7.38
C GLY A 68 -9.51 5.80 -7.15
N LYS A 69 -8.54 4.96 -7.57
CA LYS A 69 -8.53 3.52 -7.28
C LYS A 69 -8.23 3.23 -5.82
N LEU A 70 -7.26 3.93 -5.23
CA LEU A 70 -6.93 3.81 -3.81
C LEU A 70 -8.15 4.11 -2.93
N TYR A 71 -8.92 5.15 -3.27
CA TYR A 71 -10.16 5.48 -2.57
C TYR A 71 -11.15 4.30 -2.53
N GLU A 72 -11.40 3.64 -3.67
CA GLU A 72 -12.31 2.49 -3.73
C GLU A 72 -11.76 1.28 -2.96
N SER A 73 -10.45 1.04 -3.03
CA SER A 73 -9.77 0.03 -2.24
C SER A 73 -9.97 0.26 -0.73
N LEU A 74 -9.73 1.48 -0.26
CA LEU A 74 -9.94 1.86 1.14
C LEU A 74 -11.41 1.75 1.54
N ARG A 75 -12.35 2.18 0.69
CA ARG A 75 -13.79 2.05 0.94
C ARG A 75 -14.20 0.58 1.11
N ARG A 76 -13.64 -0.32 0.30
CA ARG A 76 -13.88 -1.76 0.42
C ARG A 76 -13.33 -2.33 1.72
N LEU A 77 -12.11 -1.96 2.13
CA LEU A 77 -11.53 -2.40 3.40
C LEU A 77 -12.32 -1.87 4.61
N ARG A 78 -12.83 -0.63 4.54
CA ARG A 78 -13.67 0.00 5.57
C ARG A 78 -15.06 -0.63 5.70
N GLY A 79 -15.59 -1.23 4.63
CA GLY A 79 -16.95 -1.77 4.58
C GLY A 79 -17.09 -3.16 5.20
N ARG A 80 -16.09 -3.60 5.98
CA ARG A 80 -16.07 -4.91 6.65
C ARG A 80 -16.70 -4.79 8.04
N ASP A 81 -17.42 -5.82 8.46
CA ASP A 81 -18.10 -5.84 9.76
C ASP A 81 -17.15 -6.18 10.94
N ALA A 82 -15.98 -6.74 10.64
CA ALA A 82 -14.96 -7.09 11.64
C ALA A 82 -14.04 -5.90 11.99
N ASP A 83 -13.32 -6.03 13.12
CA ASP A 83 -12.26 -5.10 13.54
C ASP A 83 -10.86 -5.76 13.46
N PRO A 84 -10.34 -6.00 12.24
CA PRO A 84 -9.08 -6.70 12.07
C PRO A 84 -7.88 -5.88 12.53
N VAL A 85 -6.80 -6.56 12.89
CA VAL A 85 -5.48 -5.96 13.04
C VAL A 85 -4.94 -5.59 11.65
N ILE A 86 -4.49 -4.36 11.49
CA ILE A 86 -3.85 -3.89 10.26
C ILE A 86 -2.34 -4.11 10.38
N LEU A 87 -1.78 -4.76 9.37
CA LEU A 87 -0.36 -5.11 9.26
C LEU A 87 0.19 -4.54 7.94
N PRO A 88 0.69 -3.30 7.95
CA PRO A 88 1.22 -2.69 6.74
C PRO A 88 2.62 -3.22 6.37
N ALA A 89 3.04 -3.01 5.12
CA ALA A 89 4.43 -3.29 4.70
C ALA A 89 5.42 -2.23 5.20
N HIS A 90 4.95 -1.00 5.44
CA HIS A 90 5.71 0.11 5.99
C HIS A 90 4.81 0.93 6.92
N ASP A 91 5.35 1.55 7.96
CA ASP A 91 4.60 2.56 8.71
C ASP A 91 5.54 3.68 9.18
N PRO A 92 5.50 4.87 8.55
CA PRO A 92 6.36 5.97 8.93
C PRO A 92 5.99 6.59 10.28
N GLY A 93 4.74 6.43 10.73
CA GLY A 93 4.24 6.99 12.00
C GLY A 93 4.53 6.09 13.19
N SER A 94 4.67 4.78 12.97
CA SER A 94 5.01 3.81 14.00
C SER A 94 5.97 2.74 13.46
N PRO A 95 7.27 3.06 13.31
CA PRO A 95 8.23 2.16 12.67
C PRO A 95 8.78 1.08 13.61
N GLU A 96 8.52 1.16 14.92
CA GLU A 96 9.05 0.20 15.89
C GLU A 96 8.16 -1.05 16.00
N PRO A 97 8.71 -2.26 15.80
CA PRO A 97 7.94 -3.49 15.94
C PRO A 97 7.43 -3.74 17.38
N PRO A 98 6.24 -4.37 17.53
CA PRO A 98 5.35 -4.81 16.46
C PRO A 98 4.56 -3.63 15.86
N VAL A 99 4.62 -3.50 14.53
CA VAL A 99 3.83 -2.52 13.78
C VAL A 99 2.45 -3.13 13.51
N ALA A 100 1.56 -3.01 14.51
CA ALA A 100 0.22 -3.59 14.46
C ALA A 100 -0.77 -2.75 15.29
N ALA A 101 -1.93 -2.43 14.73
CA ALA A 101 -3.03 -1.79 15.44
C ALA A 101 -4.38 -2.26 14.89
N ARG A 102 -5.43 -2.22 15.72
CA ARG A 102 -6.78 -2.54 15.24
C ARG A 102 -7.30 -1.47 14.31
N PHE A 103 -8.12 -1.86 13.33
CA PHE A 103 -8.74 -0.94 12.40
C PHE A 103 -9.52 0.17 13.12
N SER A 104 -10.21 -0.17 14.22
CA SER A 104 -10.94 0.77 15.09
C SER A 104 -10.04 1.84 15.75
N ASP A 105 -8.77 1.53 16.02
CA ASP A 105 -7.80 2.49 16.55
C ASP A 105 -7.21 3.41 15.47
N ILE A 106 -7.08 2.87 14.25
CA ILE A 106 -6.50 3.53 13.08
C ILE A 106 -7.50 4.52 12.45
N ALA A 107 -8.75 4.08 12.25
CA ALA A 107 -9.75 4.85 11.51
C ALA A 107 -9.99 6.29 12.04
N PRO A 108 -9.96 6.55 13.36
CA PRO A 108 -10.08 7.92 13.89
C PRO A 108 -8.83 8.80 13.65
N ARG A 109 -7.63 8.20 13.60
CA ARG A 109 -6.34 8.90 13.56
C ARG A 109 -5.83 9.10 12.13
N ASN A 110 -6.16 8.19 11.22
CA ASN A 110 -5.85 8.29 9.80
C ASN A 110 -6.80 9.29 9.11
N ALA A 111 -6.30 10.50 8.81
CA ALA A 111 -7.11 11.55 8.20
C ALA A 111 -7.61 11.16 6.79
N ASP A 112 -6.83 10.39 6.03
CA ASP A 112 -7.16 10.03 4.65
C ASP A 112 -8.34 9.08 4.56
N LEU A 113 -8.51 8.18 5.54
CA LEU A 113 -9.71 7.34 5.65
C LEU A 113 -11.00 8.15 5.80
N ARG A 114 -10.94 9.40 6.25
CA ARG A 114 -12.10 10.27 6.49
C ARG A 114 -12.36 11.25 5.34
N ARG A 115 -11.50 11.28 4.32
CA ARG A 115 -11.65 12.17 3.16
C ARG A 115 -12.76 11.67 2.22
N THR A 116 -13.32 12.59 1.43
CA THR A 116 -14.12 12.24 0.27
C THR A 116 -13.20 11.83 -0.87
N ARG A 117 -13.75 11.23 -1.93
CA ARG A 117 -12.94 10.88 -3.11
C ARG A 117 -12.19 12.08 -3.68
N SER A 118 -12.86 13.23 -3.82
CA SER A 118 -12.24 14.45 -4.34
C SER A 118 -11.12 14.93 -3.41
N THR A 119 -11.39 15.06 -2.11
CA THR A 119 -10.41 15.62 -1.18
C THR A 119 -9.24 14.69 -0.89
N LEU A 120 -9.40 13.37 -1.14
CA LEU A 120 -8.29 12.41 -1.13
C LEU A 120 -7.44 12.54 -2.39
N VAL A 121 -8.07 12.60 -3.57
CA VAL A 121 -7.35 12.81 -4.84
C VAL A 121 -6.54 14.09 -4.76
N ASP A 122 -7.16 15.21 -4.37
CA ASP A 122 -6.48 16.49 -4.26
C ASP A 122 -5.28 16.41 -3.31
N ALA A 123 -5.43 15.77 -2.14
CA ALA A 123 -4.35 15.62 -1.18
C ALA A 123 -3.16 14.82 -1.72
N LEU A 124 -3.43 13.70 -2.38
CA LEU A 124 -2.39 12.80 -2.88
C LEU A 124 -1.70 13.30 -4.15
N THR A 125 -2.24 14.35 -4.80
CA THR A 125 -1.66 14.90 -6.03
C THR A 125 -1.10 16.32 -5.90
N SER A 126 -1.41 17.05 -4.82
CA SER A 126 -1.03 18.47 -4.70
C SER A 126 0.37 18.72 -4.15
N ASP A 127 0.93 17.80 -3.36
CA ASP A 127 2.24 17.95 -2.73
C ASP A 127 3.00 16.63 -2.81
N ILE A 128 3.64 16.36 -3.95
CA ILE A 128 4.37 15.11 -4.20
C ILE A 128 5.75 15.22 -3.53
N PRO A 129 6.05 14.43 -2.48
CA PRO A 129 7.34 14.50 -1.82
C PRO A 129 8.47 14.05 -2.73
N ASP A 130 9.69 14.56 -2.48
CA ASP A 130 10.90 14.11 -3.16
C ASP A 130 11.00 12.58 -3.16
N HIS A 131 11.32 12.03 -4.34
CA HIS A 131 11.39 10.60 -4.50
C HIS A 131 12.70 10.04 -3.93
N PRO A 132 12.68 8.86 -3.28
CA PRO A 132 13.91 8.24 -2.81
C PRO A 132 14.83 7.90 -3.99
N PRO A 133 16.15 8.12 -3.92
CA PRO A 133 17.05 8.08 -5.08
C PRO A 133 17.05 6.76 -5.85
N ASN A 134 16.66 5.65 -5.21
CA ASN A 134 16.70 4.31 -5.80
C ASN A 134 15.32 3.72 -6.18
N PHE A 135 14.22 4.44 -5.97
CA PHE A 135 12.87 3.86 -6.10
C PHE A 135 12.57 3.33 -7.52
N GLN A 136 13.06 4.02 -8.56
CA GLN A 136 12.87 3.60 -9.96
C GLN A 136 13.60 2.29 -10.24
N ARG A 137 14.81 2.12 -9.68
CA ARG A 137 15.63 0.92 -9.86
C ARG A 137 15.00 -0.28 -9.16
N ILE A 138 14.49 -0.09 -7.93
CA ILE A 138 13.74 -1.12 -7.19
C ILE A 138 12.50 -1.55 -7.97
N LYS A 139 11.67 -0.60 -8.42
CA LYS A 139 10.44 -0.95 -9.17
C LYS A 139 10.74 -1.64 -10.50
N ARG A 140 11.80 -1.26 -11.21
CA ARG A 140 12.24 -1.93 -12.45
C ARG A 140 12.77 -3.33 -12.18
N ALA A 141 13.48 -3.55 -11.09
CA ALA A 141 13.91 -4.88 -10.68
C ALA A 141 12.72 -5.79 -10.34
N ASN A 142 11.80 -5.30 -9.50
CA ASN A 142 10.63 -6.07 -9.05
C ASN A 142 9.64 -6.40 -10.19
N THR A 143 9.65 -5.61 -11.27
CA THR A 143 8.83 -5.87 -12.48
C THR A 143 9.57 -6.70 -13.55
N GLY A 144 10.81 -7.13 -13.27
CA GLY A 144 11.63 -7.90 -14.20
C GLY A 144 12.20 -7.09 -15.38
N VAL A 145 12.10 -5.76 -15.35
CA VAL A 145 12.67 -4.86 -16.38
C VAL A 145 14.20 -4.83 -16.28
N THR A 146 14.75 -5.00 -15.08
CA THR A 146 16.20 -5.06 -14.83
C THR A 146 16.52 -6.21 -13.89
N ASN A 147 17.69 -6.84 -14.02
CA ASN A 147 18.13 -7.89 -13.11
C ASN A 147 19.41 -7.43 -12.39
N PRO A 148 19.30 -6.76 -11.23
CA PRO A 148 20.46 -6.27 -10.48
C PRO A 148 21.30 -7.45 -9.95
N LEU A 149 22.59 -7.20 -9.69
CA LEU A 149 23.47 -8.22 -9.11
C LEU A 149 23.10 -8.48 -7.65
N GLU A 150 23.40 -9.67 -7.14
CA GLU A 150 23.03 -10.11 -5.78
C GLU A 150 23.59 -9.17 -4.68
N GLU A 151 24.80 -8.64 -4.90
CA GLU A 151 25.44 -7.65 -4.02
C GLU A 151 24.71 -6.30 -3.99
N GLU A 152 23.99 -5.95 -5.06
CA GLU A 152 23.22 -4.71 -5.17
C GLU A 152 21.83 -4.82 -4.55
N LEU A 153 21.25 -6.03 -4.50
CA LEU A 153 19.92 -6.29 -3.93
C LEU A 153 19.82 -5.82 -2.48
N SER A 154 20.81 -6.18 -1.65
CA SER A 154 20.83 -5.81 -0.23
C SER A 154 20.86 -4.28 -0.02
N THR A 155 21.47 -3.53 -0.94
CA THR A 155 21.52 -2.06 -0.89
C THR A 155 20.24 -1.43 -1.42
N LEU A 156 19.60 -2.05 -2.42
CA LEU A 156 18.31 -1.64 -2.95
C LEU A 156 17.18 -1.88 -1.93
N GLU A 157 17.21 -3.00 -1.21
CA GLU A 157 16.24 -3.33 -0.15
C GLU A 157 16.36 -2.41 1.08
N ARG A 158 17.58 -2.00 1.43
CA ARG A 158 17.86 -1.07 2.53
C ARG A 158 17.61 0.41 2.20
N GLY A 159 17.34 0.75 0.93
CA GLY A 159 17.09 2.12 0.52
C GLY A 159 15.86 2.71 1.23
N PRO A 160 15.76 4.05 1.39
CA PRO A 160 14.61 4.66 2.06
C PRO A 160 13.35 4.45 1.22
N ASN A 161 12.62 3.37 1.45
CA ASN A 161 11.35 3.05 0.80
C ASN A 161 10.25 3.95 1.39
N ARG A 162 10.21 5.21 0.96
CA ARG A 162 9.16 6.17 1.35
C ARG A 162 7.88 5.90 0.56
N CYS A 163 7.14 4.86 0.96
CA CYS A 163 5.89 4.45 0.33
C CYS A 163 4.65 5.20 0.85
N ALA A 164 4.78 5.92 1.97
CA ALA A 164 3.71 6.71 2.59
C ALA A 164 3.61 8.12 2.01
N ALA A 165 2.37 8.64 1.96
CA ALA A 165 2.04 9.93 1.37
C ALA A 165 2.26 11.15 2.30
N ASN A 166 2.68 10.92 3.55
CA ASN A 166 2.91 11.96 4.57
C ASN A 166 4.41 12.24 4.77
#